data_AF-A0A1M7LCU6-F1
#
_entry.id   AF-A0A1M7LCU6-F1
#
_cell.length_a   1.000
_cell.length_b   1.000
_cell.length_c   1.000
_cell.angle_alpha   90.00
_cell.angle_beta   90.00
_cell.angle_gamma   90.00
#
_symmetry.space_group_name_H-M   'P 1'
#
loop_
_entity.id
_entity.type
_entity.pdbx_description
1 polymer ?
#
loop_
_entity_poly.entity_id
_entity_poly.type
_entity_poly.pdbx_seq_one_letter_code
_entity_poly.pdbx_strand_id
1 'polypeptide(L)'
;MNKKYVAIVVLFGILLLLPFTVQAVVDLRGDKRFVSFDIFKDIVYTPFVRESKMTAGAMRLDSAWRSAREAIAGGAETVDALEPVIGALSDLEAVALTVNAYASLDTAEACYKLLKQADTLLASLEDEPESFKVVDSTLKAVVGEFGHFSVVRAISGIKHYGVWTSRYLRAFEKKVEDENALVLAVRPRYQLAVWNIFNDPGEKVVLGAGEGRWLFYRQDVEFLVQPSPLDERSAKLDNPVQAILRFRDQLKAKGVELLVVVTPGKPSIYPERLTGASPVAGINGADISRGVTAAGHGKAILDSLARLGLHTVDLYTPLFAAKADDAKLGPLYLNDDTHWTPRGAELAAGEIAKKVREMADAGIVDIGEPSMEYVASDSVADRMGDIGEMSGLNKFNVFKVQQVVGHVVSQQNIIERIGIAQSYANCRDSLMKECPGAFEFDDPCFLAKEHPCDEDDAACVRALTKSCPKGSAFDSCYHVRMHPCEGDDTLYYDTTRTPFKDDFRKSQILILGDSFSRIYQTDSPVNAGWIAHFAKEMGRPVASIVSDGGASTLVREKLARKAGVLKGKKLLIWEFVERDLRFGAEGWKEVDF
;
A
#
# COMPACT_ATOMS: atom_id res chain seq x y z
N MET A 1 -21.44 18.56 53.25
CA MET A 1 -21.99 18.55 51.87
C MET A 1 -23.50 18.71 51.95
N ASN A 2 -24.09 19.71 51.29
CA ASN A 2 -25.55 19.92 51.32
C ASN A 2 -26.27 18.71 50.71
N LYS A 3 -27.31 18.17 51.38
CA LYS A 3 -28.05 16.96 50.94
C LYS A 3 -28.57 17.05 49.50
N LYS A 4 -28.82 18.27 49.00
CA LYS A 4 -29.23 18.52 47.60
C LYS A 4 -28.16 18.15 46.57
N TYR A 5 -26.87 18.28 46.91
CA TYR A 5 -25.77 17.91 46.01
C TYR A 5 -25.44 16.42 46.08
N VAL A 6 -25.81 15.71 47.15
CA VAL A 6 -25.58 14.27 47.28
C VAL A 6 -26.34 13.51 46.18
N ALA A 7 -27.60 13.87 45.91
CA ALA A 7 -28.37 13.25 44.84
C ALA A 7 -27.76 13.48 43.46
N ILE A 8 -27.25 14.70 43.20
CA ILE A 8 -26.59 15.05 41.93
C ILE A 8 -25.26 14.29 41.78
N VAL A 9 -24.46 14.21 42.85
CA VAL A 9 -23.18 13.47 42.85
C VAL A 9 -23.43 11.97 42.66
N VAL A 10 -24.45 11.41 43.30
CA VAL A 10 -24.83 10.00 43.12
C VAL A 10 -25.32 9.75 41.69
N LEU A 11 -26.19 10.60 41.15
CA LEU A 11 -26.67 10.49 39.76
C LEU A 11 -25.51 10.59 38.76
N PHE A 12 -24.61 11.55 38.95
CA PHE A 12 -23.43 11.73 38.12
C PHE A 12 -22.47 10.54 38.22
N GLY A 13 -22.26 10.01 39.43
CA GLY A 13 -21.46 8.80 39.66
C GLY A 13 -22.06 7.58 38.96
N ILE A 14 -23.38 7.41 39.00
CA ILE A 14 -24.08 6.34 38.26
C ILE A 14 -23.87 6.53 36.76
N LEU A 15 -24.07 7.75 36.22
CA LEU A 15 -23.88 8.03 34.80
C LEU A 15 -22.44 7.78 34.32
N LEU A 16 -21.43 8.10 35.13
CA LEU A 16 -20.03 7.80 34.81
C LEU A 16 -19.72 6.29 34.80
N LEU A 17 -20.33 5.53 35.71
CA LEU A 17 -20.11 4.08 35.80
C LEU A 17 -21.01 3.28 34.87
N LEU A 18 -22.06 3.90 34.30
CA LEU A 18 -23.04 3.23 33.47
C LEU A 18 -22.43 2.63 32.16
N PRO A 19 -21.59 3.34 31.39
CA PRO A 19 -20.92 2.75 30.23
C PRO A 19 -20.03 1.56 30.59
N PHE A 20 -19.30 1.63 31.71
CA PHE A 20 -18.43 0.56 32.20
C PHE A 20 -19.23 -0.66 32.68
N THR A 21 -20.29 -0.44 33.44
CA THR A 21 -21.14 -1.53 33.96
C THR A 21 -21.91 -2.23 32.85
N VAL A 22 -22.44 -1.49 31.88
CA VAL A 22 -23.11 -2.07 30.70
C VAL A 22 -22.12 -2.88 29.87
N GLN A 23 -20.92 -2.36 29.60
CA GLN A 23 -19.91 -3.09 28.86
C GLN A 23 -19.47 -4.37 29.59
N ALA A 24 -19.22 -4.29 30.90
CA ALA A 24 -18.84 -5.45 31.70
C ALA A 24 -19.91 -6.56 31.68
N VAL A 25 -21.20 -6.20 31.69
CA VAL A 25 -22.30 -7.18 31.58
C VAL A 25 -22.38 -7.79 30.18
N VAL A 26 -22.16 -7.00 29.12
CA VAL A 26 -22.14 -7.50 27.74
C VAL A 26 -20.97 -8.45 27.52
N ASP A 27 -19.77 -8.07 27.97
CA ASP A 27 -18.56 -8.89 27.88
C ASP A 27 -18.72 -10.20 28.68
N LEU A 28 -19.38 -10.19 29.84
CA LEU A 28 -19.66 -11.38 30.65
C LEU A 28 -20.65 -12.36 29.99
N ARG A 29 -21.44 -11.90 29.02
CA ARG A 29 -22.48 -12.67 28.35
C ARG A 29 -22.08 -13.16 26.95
N GLY A 30 -20.98 -12.67 26.39
CA GLY A 30 -20.52 -13.03 25.05
C GLY A 30 -19.14 -13.68 25.05
N ASP A 31 -18.75 -14.29 23.93
CA ASP A 31 -17.42 -14.88 23.72
C ASP A 31 -16.32 -13.82 23.45
N LYS A 32 -16.57 -12.53 23.72
CA LYS A 32 -15.66 -11.44 23.32
C LYS A 32 -14.68 -11.06 24.43
N ARG A 33 -13.51 -10.58 23.99
CA ARG A 33 -12.41 -10.09 24.84
C ARG A 33 -12.86 -8.89 25.67
N PHE A 34 -12.61 -8.93 26.98
CA PHE A 34 -12.82 -7.80 27.90
C PHE A 34 -11.79 -6.69 27.70
N VAL A 35 -12.13 -5.67 26.91
CA VAL A 35 -11.24 -4.52 26.65
C VAL A 35 -10.90 -3.76 27.94
N SER A 36 -11.88 -3.63 28.85
CA SER A 36 -11.69 -2.92 30.12
C SER A 36 -10.60 -3.54 31.02
N PHE A 37 -10.28 -4.83 30.82
CA PHE A 37 -9.22 -5.52 31.56
C PHE A 37 -7.87 -5.53 30.84
N ASP A 38 -7.80 -5.06 29.59
CA ASP A 38 -6.52 -4.93 28.87
C ASP A 38 -5.53 -4.07 29.66
N ILE A 39 -6.02 -3.05 30.37
CA ILE A 39 -5.19 -2.20 31.22
C ILE A 39 -4.47 -2.99 32.33
N PHE A 40 -5.15 -3.94 32.96
CA PHE A 40 -4.54 -4.79 33.98
C PHE A 40 -3.60 -5.80 33.35
N LYS A 41 -4.02 -6.44 32.25
CA LYS A 41 -3.22 -7.39 31.50
C LYS A 41 -1.89 -6.75 31.04
N ASP A 42 -1.94 -5.52 30.55
CA ASP A 42 -0.78 -4.80 30.03
C ASP A 42 0.18 -4.30 31.12
N ILE A 43 -0.26 -4.25 32.38
CA ILE A 43 0.60 -4.00 33.54
C ILE A 43 1.17 -5.30 34.10
N VAL A 44 0.34 -6.31 34.34
CA VAL A 44 0.71 -7.46 35.20
C VAL A 44 1.13 -8.71 34.43
N TYR A 45 0.80 -8.81 33.15
CA TYR A 45 0.98 -10.03 32.37
C TYR A 45 1.78 -9.80 31.08
N THR A 46 1.35 -8.87 30.24
CA THR A 46 1.97 -8.59 28.92
C THR A 46 3.48 -8.33 29.01
N PRO A 47 4.01 -7.53 29.95
CA PRO A 47 5.45 -7.25 30.00
C PRO A 47 6.29 -8.50 30.25
N PHE A 48 5.86 -9.37 31.16
CA PHE A 48 6.57 -10.60 31.52
C PHE A 48 6.44 -11.68 30.43
N VAL A 49 5.28 -11.79 29.79
CA VAL A 49 5.12 -12.70 28.65
C VAL A 49 5.95 -12.24 27.45
N ARG A 50 5.97 -10.94 27.18
CA ARG A 50 6.81 -10.35 26.14
C ARG A 50 8.28 -10.66 26.42
N GLU A 51 8.74 -10.45 27.65
CA GLU A 51 10.11 -10.75 28.06
C GLU A 51 10.47 -12.23 27.82
N SER A 52 9.58 -13.15 28.21
CA SER A 52 9.75 -14.59 27.94
C SER A 52 9.82 -14.91 26.44
N LYS A 53 8.96 -14.29 25.63
CA LYS A 53 8.99 -14.45 24.16
C LYS A 53 10.26 -13.87 23.53
N MET A 54 10.79 -12.74 24.04
CA MET A 54 12.04 -12.16 23.58
C MET A 54 13.21 -13.08 23.89
N THR A 55 13.25 -13.67 25.09
CA THR A 55 14.23 -14.70 25.45
C THR A 55 14.16 -15.91 24.52
N ALA A 56 12.97 -16.44 24.27
CA ALA A 56 12.79 -17.56 23.34
C ALA A 56 13.19 -17.19 21.89
N GLY A 57 12.87 -15.98 21.43
CA GLY A 57 13.28 -15.47 20.12
C GLY A 57 14.80 -15.35 19.98
N ALA A 58 15.46 -14.78 20.99
CA ALA A 58 16.91 -14.64 21.03
C ALA A 58 17.63 -16.00 21.08
N MET A 59 17.09 -16.98 21.81
CA MET A 59 17.64 -18.35 21.81
C MET A 59 17.47 -19.03 20.44
N ARG A 60 16.33 -18.83 19.77
CA ARG A 60 16.14 -19.31 18.38
C ARG A 60 17.14 -18.66 17.43
N LEU A 61 17.39 -17.36 17.58
CA LEU A 61 18.38 -16.63 16.80
C LEU A 61 19.80 -17.16 17.02
N ASP A 62 20.21 -17.40 18.27
CA ASP A 62 21.52 -18.00 18.58
C ASP A 62 21.68 -19.39 17.96
N SER A 63 20.64 -20.23 18.06
CA SER A 63 20.65 -21.56 17.44
C SER A 63 20.75 -21.49 15.92
N ALA A 64 19.92 -20.65 15.28
CA ALA A 64 19.94 -20.47 13.83
C ALA A 64 21.29 -19.95 13.35
N TRP A 65 21.87 -18.97 14.06
CA TRP A 65 23.19 -18.43 13.73
C TRP A 65 24.30 -19.47 13.86
N ARG A 66 24.31 -20.28 14.92
CA ARG A 66 25.29 -21.37 15.07
C ARG A 66 25.21 -22.36 13.91
N SER A 67 24.02 -22.81 13.55
CA SER A 67 23.80 -23.72 12.42
C SER A 67 24.21 -23.10 11.09
N ALA A 68 23.90 -21.82 10.86
CA ALA A 68 24.31 -21.12 9.64
C ALA A 68 25.83 -21.08 9.50
N ARG A 69 26.56 -20.76 10.58
CA ARG A 69 28.04 -20.74 10.54
C ARG A 69 28.64 -22.11 10.26
N GLU A 70 28.08 -23.18 10.82
CA GLU A 70 28.51 -24.55 10.56
C GLU A 70 28.25 -24.95 9.10
N ALA A 71 27.08 -24.60 8.55
CA ALA A 71 26.73 -24.86 7.16
C ALA A 71 27.64 -24.09 6.19
N ILE A 72 27.90 -22.80 6.44
CA ILE A 72 28.81 -21.97 5.63
C ILE A 72 30.23 -22.52 5.69
N ALA A 73 30.72 -22.92 6.87
CA ALA A 73 32.03 -23.56 7.01
C ALA A 73 32.09 -24.93 6.29
N GLY A 74 30.96 -25.61 6.16
CA GLY A 74 30.78 -26.85 5.40
C GLY A 74 30.60 -26.67 3.89
N GLY A 75 30.63 -25.42 3.38
CA GLY A 75 30.54 -25.11 1.95
C GLY A 75 29.12 -24.91 1.41
N ALA A 76 28.12 -24.75 2.28
CA ALA A 76 26.76 -24.37 1.84
C ALA A 76 26.74 -22.93 1.29
N GLU A 77 25.82 -22.66 0.36
CA GLU A 77 25.59 -21.29 -0.11
C GLU A 77 25.13 -20.40 1.06
N THR A 78 25.71 -19.20 1.13
CA THR A 78 25.49 -18.28 2.25
C THR A 78 24.03 -17.83 2.33
N VAL A 79 23.36 -17.64 1.19
CA VAL A 79 21.96 -17.23 1.11
C VAL A 79 21.04 -18.25 1.81
N ASP A 80 21.17 -19.53 1.45
CA ASP A 80 20.36 -20.61 2.02
C ASP A 80 20.65 -20.81 3.51
N ALA A 81 21.91 -20.67 3.92
CA ALA A 81 22.30 -20.79 5.32
C ALA A 81 21.77 -19.65 6.20
N LEU A 82 21.60 -18.44 5.64
CA LEU A 82 21.16 -17.25 6.39
C LEU A 82 19.64 -17.11 6.50
N GLU A 83 18.86 -17.76 5.62
CA GLU A 83 17.40 -17.65 5.63
C GLU A 83 16.76 -17.92 7.02
N PRO A 84 17.14 -18.98 7.77
CA PRO A 84 16.61 -19.21 9.12
C PRO A 84 17.04 -18.13 10.14
N VAL A 85 18.20 -17.52 9.95
CA VAL A 85 18.73 -16.46 10.82
C VAL A 85 17.90 -15.19 10.63
N ILE A 86 17.63 -14.82 9.37
CA ILE A 86 16.79 -13.67 9.01
C ILE A 86 15.39 -13.85 9.59
N GLY A 87 14.80 -15.04 9.43
CA GLY A 87 13.50 -15.36 10.02
C GLY A 87 13.48 -15.23 11.54
N ALA A 88 14.48 -15.78 12.23
CA ALA A 88 14.57 -15.71 13.69
C ALA A 88 14.79 -14.29 14.21
N LEU A 89 15.60 -13.48 13.52
CA LEU A 89 15.81 -12.07 13.85
C LEU A 89 14.52 -11.26 13.65
N SER A 90 13.84 -11.43 12.52
CA SER A 90 12.55 -10.78 12.25
C SER A 90 11.48 -11.13 13.28
N ASP A 91 11.41 -12.39 13.71
CA ASP A 91 10.51 -12.84 14.78
C ASP A 91 10.81 -12.13 16.11
N LEU A 92 12.10 -12.04 16.48
CA LEU A 92 12.54 -11.35 17.69
C LEU A 92 12.22 -9.85 17.61
N GLU A 93 12.50 -9.22 16.48
CA GLU A 93 12.17 -7.81 16.25
C GLU A 93 10.67 -7.56 16.42
N ALA A 94 9.80 -8.39 15.84
CA ALA A 94 8.36 -8.21 15.95
C ALA A 94 7.87 -8.20 17.41
N VAL A 95 8.43 -9.09 18.24
CA VAL A 95 8.13 -9.14 19.69
C VAL A 95 8.75 -7.96 20.44
N ALA A 96 9.99 -7.60 20.13
CA ALA A 96 10.69 -6.51 20.79
C ALA A 96 10.08 -5.14 20.45
N LEU A 97 9.60 -4.92 19.23
CA LEU A 97 9.01 -3.65 18.82
C LEU A 97 7.60 -3.45 19.36
N THR A 98 6.85 -4.53 19.58
CA THR A 98 5.47 -4.49 20.08
C THR A 98 5.46 -4.59 21.60
N VAL A 99 5.49 -3.45 22.31
CA VAL A 99 5.60 -3.43 23.78
C VAL A 99 4.30 -3.87 24.44
N ASN A 100 3.17 -3.33 24.00
CA ASN A 100 1.82 -3.74 24.39
C ASN A 100 0.82 -3.46 23.27
N ALA A 101 -0.49 -3.59 23.55
CA ALA A 101 -1.54 -3.42 22.55
C ALA A 101 -1.68 -1.96 22.03
N TYR A 102 -1.08 -0.99 22.70
CA TYR A 102 -1.27 0.45 22.47
C TYR A 102 0.04 1.23 22.31
N ALA A 103 1.20 0.58 22.42
CA ALA A 103 2.49 1.24 22.39
C ALA A 103 3.57 0.36 21.74
N SER A 104 4.40 1.00 20.91
CA SER A 104 5.61 0.44 20.31
C SER A 104 6.88 1.00 20.96
N LEU A 105 7.98 0.24 20.83
CA LEU A 105 9.32 0.62 21.28
C LEU A 105 9.77 1.91 20.58
N ASP A 106 10.38 2.82 21.32
CA ASP A 106 10.90 4.08 20.79
C ASP A 106 12.16 3.84 19.93
N THR A 107 12.22 4.46 18.76
CA THR A 107 13.35 4.38 17.82
C THR A 107 14.64 4.95 18.41
N ALA A 108 14.54 5.84 19.40
CA ALA A 108 15.70 6.41 20.08
C ALA A 108 16.39 5.41 21.04
N GLU A 109 15.70 4.37 21.48
CA GLU A 109 16.23 3.41 22.46
C GLU A 109 17.40 2.58 21.90
N ALA A 110 18.37 2.28 22.76
CA ALA A 110 19.54 1.47 22.40
C ALA A 110 19.14 0.07 21.89
N CYS A 111 18.12 -0.54 22.49
CA CYS A 111 17.61 -1.85 22.09
C CYS A 111 17.05 -1.84 20.66
N TYR A 112 16.34 -0.78 20.28
CA TYR A 112 15.84 -0.60 18.91
C TYR A 112 17.02 -0.51 17.92
N LYS A 113 17.99 0.36 18.23
CA LYS A 113 19.18 0.59 17.40
C LYS A 113 19.99 -0.69 17.21
N LEU A 114 20.15 -1.49 18.27
CA LEU A 114 20.88 -2.75 18.22
C LEU A 114 20.21 -3.77 17.28
N LEU A 115 18.88 -3.91 17.35
CA LEU A 115 18.12 -4.81 16.47
C LEU A 115 18.22 -4.36 15.00
N LYS A 116 18.00 -3.06 14.74
CA LYS A 116 18.10 -2.50 13.39
C LYS A 116 19.51 -2.59 12.81
N GLN A 117 20.54 -2.41 13.64
CA GLN A 117 21.92 -2.62 13.24
C GLN A 117 22.16 -4.10 12.85
N ALA A 118 21.64 -5.05 13.62
CA ALA A 118 21.75 -6.47 13.30
C ALA A 118 21.05 -6.83 11.98
N ASP A 119 19.84 -6.32 11.77
CA ASP A 119 19.03 -6.52 10.55
C ASP A 119 19.76 -5.97 9.31
N THR A 120 20.29 -4.75 9.41
CA THR A 120 21.06 -4.10 8.35
C THR A 120 22.32 -4.88 7.99
N LEU A 121 23.11 -5.26 9.01
CA LEU A 121 24.36 -5.99 8.82
C LEU A 121 24.13 -7.42 8.28
N LEU A 122 23.04 -8.06 8.67
CA LEU A 122 22.67 -9.38 8.17
C LEU A 122 22.26 -9.31 6.70
N ALA A 123 21.55 -8.25 6.29
CA ALA A 123 21.17 -8.02 4.90
C ALA A 123 22.38 -7.74 3.99
N SER A 124 23.42 -7.06 4.50
CA SER A 124 24.65 -6.78 3.73
C SER A 124 25.63 -7.96 3.67
N LEU A 125 25.44 -9.00 4.47
CA LEU A 125 26.38 -10.11 4.58
C LEU A 125 26.49 -10.94 3.28
N GLU A 126 25.44 -10.94 2.45
CA GLU A 126 25.45 -11.57 1.12
C GLU A 126 26.50 -10.93 0.20
N ASP A 127 26.56 -9.60 0.19
CA ASP A 127 27.39 -8.82 -0.72
C ASP A 127 28.80 -8.56 -0.15
N GLU A 128 28.97 -8.58 1.17
CA GLU A 128 30.22 -8.23 1.87
C GLU A 128 30.67 -9.34 2.85
N PRO A 129 31.32 -10.42 2.37
CA PRO A 129 31.73 -11.54 3.23
C PRO A 129 32.74 -11.16 4.32
N GLU A 130 33.46 -10.04 4.16
CA GLU A 130 34.38 -9.51 5.19
C GLU A 130 33.65 -8.98 6.44
N SER A 131 32.35 -8.66 6.31
CA SER A 131 31.52 -8.19 7.42
C SER A 131 31.13 -9.28 8.43
N PHE A 132 31.41 -10.56 8.13
CA PHE A 132 31.00 -11.71 8.93
C PHE A 132 31.37 -11.61 10.42
N LYS A 133 32.58 -11.10 10.74
CA LYS A 133 33.00 -10.89 12.14
C LYS A 133 32.14 -9.85 12.85
N VAL A 134 31.77 -8.79 12.14
CA VAL A 134 30.93 -7.71 12.66
C VAL A 134 29.51 -8.22 12.87
N VAL A 135 28.96 -8.99 11.92
CA VAL A 135 27.66 -9.66 12.05
C VAL A 135 27.66 -10.61 13.26
N ASP A 136 28.67 -11.47 13.39
CA ASP A 136 28.78 -12.41 14.52
C ASP A 136 28.80 -11.68 15.86
N SER A 137 29.58 -10.60 15.98
CA SER A 137 29.64 -9.80 17.20
C SER A 137 28.31 -9.11 17.52
N THR A 138 27.60 -8.63 16.50
CA THR A 138 26.32 -7.91 16.65
C THR A 138 25.21 -8.88 17.04
N LEU A 139 25.11 -10.03 16.38
CA LEU A 139 24.14 -11.07 16.74
C LEU A 139 24.40 -11.61 18.15
N LYS A 140 25.65 -11.79 18.56
CA LYS A 140 26.00 -12.12 19.96
C LYS A 140 25.57 -11.03 20.94
N ALA A 141 25.69 -9.75 20.58
CA ALA A 141 25.20 -8.66 21.41
C ALA A 141 23.66 -8.66 21.54
N VAL A 142 22.94 -8.89 20.43
CA VAL A 142 21.47 -9.07 20.44
C VAL A 142 21.08 -10.24 21.35
N VAL A 143 21.73 -11.39 21.20
CA VAL A 143 21.50 -12.57 22.05
C VAL A 143 21.87 -12.28 23.51
N GLY A 144 22.95 -11.54 23.77
CA GLY A 144 23.32 -11.14 25.13
C GLY A 144 22.28 -10.25 25.80
N GLU A 145 21.74 -9.29 25.05
CA GLU A 145 20.74 -8.33 25.55
C GLU A 145 19.38 -9.00 25.79
N PHE A 146 18.91 -9.86 24.88
CA PHE A 146 17.55 -10.42 24.91
C PHE A 146 17.46 -11.88 25.36
N GLY A 147 18.58 -12.60 25.38
CA GLY A 147 18.65 -14.05 25.66
C GLY A 147 18.50 -14.42 27.13
N HIS A 148 18.25 -13.46 28.01
CA HIS A 148 17.93 -13.68 29.41
C HIS A 148 16.67 -12.91 29.80
N PHE A 149 15.91 -13.49 30.73
CA PHE A 149 14.70 -12.86 31.24
C PHE A 149 15.07 -11.70 32.17
N SER A 150 14.71 -10.47 31.78
CA SER A 150 14.98 -9.26 32.54
C SER A 150 13.71 -8.70 33.18
N VAL A 151 13.58 -8.89 34.50
CA VAL A 151 12.51 -8.29 35.30
C VAL A 151 12.59 -6.76 35.26
N VAL A 152 13.80 -6.19 35.24
CA VAL A 152 14.01 -4.75 35.20
C VAL A 152 13.46 -4.16 33.90
N ARG A 153 13.72 -4.81 32.76
CA ARG A 153 13.19 -4.40 31.46
C ARG A 153 11.67 -4.50 31.39
N ALA A 154 11.11 -5.60 31.90
CA ALA A 154 9.65 -5.78 31.98
C ALA A 154 8.99 -4.66 32.81
N ILE A 155 9.53 -4.34 34.00
CA ILE A 155 8.99 -3.29 34.87
C ILE A 155 9.20 -1.89 34.27
N SER A 156 10.38 -1.62 33.70
CA SER A 156 10.67 -0.35 33.02
C SER A 156 9.71 -0.11 31.86
N GLY A 157 9.35 -1.17 31.14
CA GLY A 157 8.35 -1.13 30.07
C GLY A 157 6.99 -0.60 30.53
N ILE A 158 6.53 -0.98 31.73
CA ILE A 158 5.27 -0.49 32.30
C ILE A 158 5.31 1.02 32.53
N LYS A 159 6.45 1.53 33.01
CA LYS A 159 6.62 2.97 33.28
C LYS A 159 6.63 3.80 32.00
N HIS A 160 7.37 3.35 30.98
CA HIS A 160 7.61 4.11 29.75
C HIS A 160 6.56 3.88 28.65
N TYR A 161 5.81 2.79 28.71
CA TYR A 161 4.86 2.38 27.66
C TYR A 161 3.48 1.98 28.20
N GLY A 162 3.30 1.91 29.52
CA GLY A 162 2.03 1.54 30.14
C GLY A 162 1.18 2.73 30.58
N VAL A 163 0.32 2.48 31.56
CA VAL A 163 -0.77 3.36 32.02
C VAL A 163 -0.36 4.74 32.52
N TRP A 164 0.92 4.96 32.79
CA TRP A 164 1.42 6.25 33.28
C TRP A 164 1.70 7.23 32.14
N THR A 165 1.52 6.81 30.88
CA THR A 165 1.79 7.63 29.71
C THR A 165 0.50 8.10 29.04
N SER A 166 0.49 9.35 28.59
CA SER A 166 -0.63 9.93 27.85
C SER A 166 -0.90 9.19 26.55
N ARG A 167 0.15 8.70 25.87
CA ARG A 167 0.05 7.91 24.64
C ARG A 167 -0.78 6.64 24.86
N TYR A 168 -0.44 5.86 25.89
CA TYR A 168 -1.18 4.65 26.24
C TYR A 168 -2.62 4.98 26.66
N LEU A 169 -2.81 5.92 27.60
CA LEU A 169 -4.13 6.22 28.15
C LEU A 169 -5.11 6.72 27.09
N ARG A 170 -4.67 7.61 26.20
CA ARG A 170 -5.53 8.11 25.11
C ARG A 170 -5.91 7.01 24.13
N ALA A 171 -4.96 6.15 23.75
CA ALA A 171 -5.23 5.03 22.85
C ALA A 171 -6.18 4.01 23.48
N PHE A 172 -5.99 3.71 24.77
CA PHE A 172 -6.87 2.85 25.55
C PHE A 172 -8.28 3.45 25.70
N GLU A 173 -8.39 4.71 26.12
CA GLU A 173 -9.67 5.42 26.28
C GLU A 173 -10.45 5.44 24.97
N LYS A 174 -9.79 5.81 23.87
CA LYS A 174 -10.40 5.80 22.54
C LYS A 174 -10.92 4.42 22.16
N LYS A 175 -10.16 3.35 22.41
CA LYS A 175 -10.61 1.99 22.10
C LYS A 175 -11.77 1.54 22.99
N VAL A 176 -11.74 1.88 24.28
CA VAL A 176 -12.86 1.60 25.19
C VAL A 176 -14.11 2.35 24.73
N GLU A 177 -14.01 3.60 24.31
CA GLU A 177 -15.12 4.39 23.76
C GLU A 177 -15.66 3.77 22.47
N ASP A 178 -14.78 3.43 21.53
CA ASP A 178 -15.14 2.91 20.21
C ASP A 178 -15.75 1.49 20.28
N GLU A 179 -15.32 0.66 21.24
CA GLU A 179 -15.84 -0.70 21.43
C GLU A 179 -17.02 -0.79 22.42
N ASN A 180 -17.38 0.32 23.08
CA ASN A 180 -18.46 0.31 24.08
C ASN A 180 -19.83 0.06 23.42
N ALA A 181 -20.48 -1.03 23.80
CA ALA A 181 -21.76 -1.48 23.24
C ALA A 181 -22.90 -0.47 23.46
N LEU A 182 -22.91 0.24 24.59
CA LEU A 182 -23.90 1.30 24.85
C LEU A 182 -23.64 2.49 23.94
N VAL A 183 -22.39 2.93 23.82
CA VAL A 183 -22.00 4.02 22.92
C VAL A 183 -22.36 3.64 21.48
N LEU A 184 -22.00 2.44 21.02
CA LEU A 184 -22.33 1.96 19.67
C LEU A 184 -23.84 1.86 19.40
N ALA A 185 -24.65 1.57 20.42
CA ALA A 185 -26.11 1.51 20.29
C ALA A 185 -26.78 2.90 20.31
N VAL A 186 -26.27 3.83 21.12
CA VAL A 186 -26.87 5.15 21.34
C VAL A 186 -26.34 6.19 20.35
N ARG A 187 -25.02 6.21 20.08
CA ARG A 187 -24.33 7.20 19.24
C ARG A 187 -25.02 7.39 17.88
N PRO A 188 -25.37 6.34 17.11
CA PRO A 188 -26.03 6.56 15.82
C PRO A 188 -27.39 7.25 15.95
N ARG A 189 -28.22 6.85 16.94
CA ARG A 189 -29.56 7.45 17.14
C ARG A 189 -29.47 8.88 17.65
N TYR A 190 -28.55 9.14 18.57
CA TYR A 190 -28.25 10.48 19.04
C TYR A 190 -27.79 11.37 17.89
N GLN A 191 -26.85 10.88 17.08
CA GLN A 191 -26.35 11.63 15.93
C GLN A 191 -27.45 11.90 14.90
N LEU A 192 -28.34 10.93 14.64
CA LEU A 192 -29.50 11.15 13.78
C LEU A 192 -30.45 12.23 14.34
N ALA A 193 -30.69 12.24 15.65
CA ALA A 193 -31.53 13.26 16.28
C ALA A 193 -30.89 14.65 16.16
N VAL A 194 -29.59 14.77 16.45
CA VAL A 194 -28.81 16.01 16.30
C VAL A 194 -28.80 16.49 14.85
N TRP A 195 -28.61 15.58 13.90
CA TRP A 195 -28.69 15.87 12.47
C TRP A 195 -30.07 16.42 12.09
N ASN A 196 -31.16 15.75 12.49
CA ASN A 196 -32.52 16.17 12.14
C ASN A 196 -32.92 17.53 12.75
N ILE A 197 -32.33 17.91 13.90
CA ILE A 197 -32.67 19.15 14.60
C ILE A 197 -31.77 20.31 14.16
N PHE A 198 -30.46 20.06 14.01
CA PHE A 198 -29.44 21.11 13.84
C PHE A 198 -28.68 21.03 12.51
N ASN A 199 -28.92 20.02 11.67
CA ASN A 199 -28.09 19.68 10.50
C ASN A 199 -26.60 19.54 10.84
N ASP A 200 -26.29 19.09 12.06
CA ASP A 200 -24.92 18.88 12.52
C ASP A 200 -24.48 17.44 12.20
N PRO A 201 -23.50 17.24 11.29
CA PRO A 201 -23.01 15.93 10.88
C PRO A 201 -22.01 15.32 11.88
N GLY A 202 -21.74 15.98 13.01
CA GLY A 202 -20.90 15.47 14.09
C GLY A 202 -19.48 16.04 14.09
N GLU A 203 -18.69 15.61 15.07
CA GLU A 203 -17.39 16.22 15.39
C GLU A 203 -16.33 16.04 14.30
N LYS A 204 -16.46 15.07 13.40
CA LYS A 204 -15.43 14.78 12.37
C LYS A 204 -15.76 15.42 11.03
N VAL A 205 -16.93 16.03 10.91
CA VAL A 205 -17.49 16.48 9.63
C VAL A 205 -17.80 17.97 9.71
N VAL A 206 -17.56 18.66 8.60
CA VAL A 206 -17.97 20.04 8.38
C VAL A 206 -18.93 20.05 7.19
N LEU A 207 -20.13 20.60 7.38
CA LEU A 207 -21.12 20.72 6.31
C LEU A 207 -20.76 21.91 5.41
N GLY A 208 -20.73 21.69 4.10
CA GLY A 208 -20.53 22.77 3.11
C GLY A 208 -21.76 23.66 2.97
N ALA A 209 -21.53 24.94 2.64
CA ALA A 209 -22.59 25.95 2.56
C ALA A 209 -23.35 25.98 1.20
N GLY A 210 -22.93 25.21 0.19
CA GLY A 210 -23.49 25.23 -1.17
C GLY A 210 -24.52 24.14 -1.50
N GLU A 211 -25.14 24.26 -2.67
CA GLU A 211 -26.00 23.21 -3.25
C GLU A 211 -25.20 21.94 -3.53
N GLY A 212 -25.80 20.76 -3.27
CA GLY A 212 -25.16 19.46 -3.48
C GLY A 212 -24.62 18.75 -2.23
N ARG A 213 -24.85 19.31 -1.02
CA ARG A 213 -24.56 18.69 0.30
C ARG A 213 -23.15 18.08 0.38
N TRP A 214 -22.14 18.92 0.11
CA TRP A 214 -20.75 18.53 0.28
C TRP A 214 -20.42 18.41 1.78
N LEU A 215 -19.78 17.31 2.14
CA LEU A 215 -19.22 17.11 3.47
C LEU A 215 -17.71 17.29 3.39
N PHE A 216 -17.11 17.96 4.35
CA PHE A 216 -15.67 18.12 4.44
C PHE A 216 -15.16 17.42 5.69
N TYR A 217 -14.01 16.78 5.58
CA TYR A 217 -13.37 16.23 6.75
C TYR A 217 -12.80 17.36 7.60
N ARG A 218 -13.08 17.34 8.90
CA ARG A 218 -12.73 18.45 9.78
C ARG A 218 -11.24 18.75 9.78
N GLN A 219 -10.37 17.74 9.77
CA GLN A 219 -8.92 17.98 9.76
C GLN A 219 -8.43 18.61 8.45
N ASP A 220 -9.06 18.30 7.31
CA ASP A 220 -8.72 18.98 6.05
C ASP A 220 -9.04 20.48 6.15
N VAL A 221 -10.17 20.83 6.77
CA VAL A 221 -10.55 22.24 6.99
C VAL A 221 -9.64 22.89 8.03
N GLU A 222 -9.38 22.22 9.15
CA GLU A 222 -8.49 22.70 10.21
C GLU A 222 -7.07 22.95 9.70
N PHE A 223 -6.59 22.12 8.77
CA PHE A 223 -5.27 22.32 8.15
C PHE A 223 -5.18 23.65 7.40
N LEU A 224 -6.27 24.14 6.82
CA LEU A 224 -6.28 25.41 6.09
C LEU A 224 -6.40 26.64 6.97
N VAL A 225 -7.00 26.51 8.16
CA VAL A 225 -7.28 27.64 9.06
C VAL A 225 -6.35 27.73 10.25
N GLN A 226 -5.76 26.61 10.69
CA GLN A 226 -4.75 26.61 11.74
C GLN A 226 -3.40 27.09 11.19
N PRO A 227 -2.50 27.62 12.04
CA PRO A 227 -1.17 28.02 11.60
C PRO A 227 -0.43 26.88 10.87
N SER A 228 0.40 27.25 9.89
CA SER A 228 1.27 26.30 9.20
C SER A 228 2.07 25.45 10.21
N PRO A 229 2.37 24.17 9.90
CA PRO A 229 3.30 23.38 10.71
C PRO A 229 4.70 24.01 10.77
N LEU A 230 5.05 24.91 9.84
CA LEU A 230 6.32 25.64 9.84
C LEU A 230 6.25 27.01 10.53
N ASP A 231 5.09 27.40 11.09
CA ASP A 231 4.90 28.65 11.84
C ASP A 231 5.56 28.55 13.23
N GLU A 232 6.11 29.66 13.75
CA GLU A 232 6.70 29.70 15.10
C GLU A 232 5.70 29.28 16.19
N ARG A 233 4.41 29.58 16.01
CA ARG A 233 3.32 29.16 16.92
C ARG A 233 3.15 27.64 16.95
N SER A 234 3.62 26.94 15.92
CA SER A 234 3.59 25.50 15.78
C SER A 234 4.91 24.82 16.17
N ALA A 235 5.88 25.52 16.79
CA ALA A 235 7.23 25.00 17.07
C ALA A 235 7.30 23.71 17.93
N LYS A 236 6.19 23.30 18.56
CA LYS A 236 6.07 22.02 19.30
C LYS A 236 5.68 20.84 18.41
N LEU A 237 5.26 21.09 17.17
CA LEU A 237 4.95 20.07 16.19
C LEU A 237 6.25 19.58 15.53
N ASP A 238 6.20 18.35 15.03
CA ASP A 238 7.27 17.81 14.21
C ASP A 238 7.47 18.67 12.96
N ASN A 239 8.71 18.76 12.48
CA ASN A 239 9.02 19.50 11.26
C ASN A 239 8.96 18.54 10.04
N PRO A 240 7.90 18.58 9.23
CA PRO A 240 7.75 17.68 8.08
C PRO A 240 8.87 17.86 7.06
N VAL A 241 9.36 19.09 6.85
CA VAL A 241 10.41 19.37 5.86
C VAL A 241 11.71 18.68 6.24
N GLN A 242 12.08 18.68 7.53
CA GLN A 242 13.30 18.00 7.98
C GLN A 242 13.22 16.49 7.83
N ALA A 243 12.06 15.89 8.16
CA ALA A 243 11.84 14.47 7.97
C ALA A 243 11.90 14.07 6.48
N ILE A 244 11.34 14.88 5.58
CA ILE A 244 11.38 14.65 4.13
C ILE A 244 12.81 14.76 3.60
N LEU A 245 13.58 15.78 4.02
CA LEU A 245 14.98 15.96 3.64
C LEU A 245 15.84 14.76 4.08
N ARG A 246 15.68 14.31 5.33
CA ARG A 246 16.40 13.13 5.83
C ARG A 246 16.06 11.88 5.04
N PHE A 247 14.77 11.67 4.74
CA PHE A 247 14.35 10.50 3.97
C PHE A 247 14.90 10.53 2.53
N ARG A 248 14.91 11.71 1.89
CA ARG A 248 15.60 11.91 0.59
C ARG A 248 17.06 11.48 0.69
N ASP A 249 17.78 11.95 1.70
CA ASP A 249 19.22 11.69 1.82
C ASP A 249 19.52 10.21 2.06
N GLN A 250 18.70 9.53 2.86
CA GLN A 250 18.78 8.07 3.07
C GLN A 250 18.52 7.28 1.76
N LEU A 251 17.53 7.67 0.97
CA LEU A 251 17.24 7.03 -0.32
C LEU A 251 18.35 7.27 -1.34
N LYS A 252 18.86 8.51 -1.41
CA LYS A 252 19.95 8.89 -2.31
C LYS A 252 21.23 8.11 -2.01
N ALA A 253 21.53 7.87 -0.73
CA ALA A 253 22.65 7.02 -0.31
C ALA A 253 22.54 5.58 -0.83
N LYS A 254 21.33 5.11 -1.16
CA LYS A 254 21.05 3.79 -1.74
C LYS A 254 20.83 3.84 -3.26
N GLY A 255 21.12 4.98 -3.91
CA GLY A 255 20.97 5.17 -5.35
C GLY A 255 19.52 5.24 -5.83
N VAL A 256 18.58 5.63 -4.95
CA VAL A 256 17.15 5.80 -5.25
C VAL A 256 16.79 7.28 -5.17
N GLU A 257 16.24 7.84 -6.23
CA GLU A 257 15.74 9.22 -6.23
C GLU A 257 14.36 9.32 -5.57
N LEU A 258 14.08 10.45 -4.92
CA LEU A 258 12.80 10.72 -4.26
C LEU A 258 11.99 11.75 -5.05
N LEU A 259 10.77 11.39 -5.44
CA LEU A 259 9.75 12.30 -5.94
C LEU A 259 8.66 12.48 -4.87
N VAL A 260 8.48 13.70 -4.37
CA VAL A 260 7.46 14.03 -3.37
C VAL A 260 6.18 14.50 -4.04
N VAL A 261 5.05 13.90 -3.67
CA VAL A 261 3.71 14.23 -4.17
C VAL A 261 2.84 14.61 -2.98
N VAL A 262 2.50 15.90 -2.89
CA VAL A 262 1.56 16.39 -1.87
C VAL A 262 0.18 16.50 -2.51
N THR A 263 -0.72 15.60 -2.12
CA THR A 263 -2.09 15.58 -2.64
C THR A 263 -2.92 16.68 -1.96
N PRO A 264 -3.51 17.62 -2.71
CA PRO A 264 -4.36 18.64 -2.11
C PRO A 264 -5.61 18.01 -1.49
N GLY A 265 -6.07 18.56 -0.37
CA GLY A 265 -7.32 18.18 0.24
C GLY A 265 -8.51 18.73 -0.54
N LYS A 266 -9.67 18.09 -0.39
CA LYS A 266 -10.94 18.56 -0.97
C LYS A 266 -11.23 20.04 -0.72
N PRO A 267 -11.06 20.62 0.50
CA PRO A 267 -11.35 22.04 0.71
C PRO A 267 -10.32 22.99 0.08
N SER A 268 -9.12 22.53 -0.27
CA SER A 268 -8.15 23.33 -1.03
C SER A 268 -8.53 23.47 -2.49
N ILE A 269 -9.10 22.41 -3.08
CA ILE A 269 -9.59 22.44 -4.46
C ILE A 269 -10.99 23.06 -4.54
N TYR A 270 -11.88 22.82 -3.56
CA TYR A 270 -13.26 23.30 -3.55
C TYR A 270 -13.62 24.23 -2.37
N PRO A 271 -12.87 25.34 -2.13
CA PRO A 271 -13.16 26.24 -1.01
C PRO A 271 -14.51 26.96 -1.15
N GLU A 272 -14.99 27.18 -2.37
CA GLU A 272 -16.30 27.77 -2.64
C GLU A 272 -17.45 26.88 -2.19
N ARG A 273 -17.27 25.55 -2.22
CA ARG A 273 -18.27 24.59 -1.77
C ARG A 273 -18.31 24.47 -0.24
N LEU A 274 -17.20 24.79 0.43
CA LEU A 274 -17.12 24.90 1.88
C LEU A 274 -17.79 26.18 2.37
N THR A 275 -17.41 27.33 1.79
CA THR A 275 -17.79 28.66 2.29
C THR A 275 -19.09 29.20 1.74
N GLY A 276 -19.56 28.69 0.60
CA GLY A 276 -20.73 29.21 -0.13
C GLY A 276 -20.47 30.56 -0.81
N ALA A 277 -19.24 31.08 -0.73
CA ALA A 277 -18.82 32.26 -1.47
C ALA A 277 -18.48 31.86 -2.91
N SER A 278 -18.95 32.64 -3.89
CA SER A 278 -18.48 32.52 -5.27
C SER A 278 -16.94 32.63 -5.27
N PRO A 279 -16.20 31.76 -5.99
CA PRO A 279 -14.75 31.89 -6.06
C PRO A 279 -14.44 33.32 -6.47
N VAL A 280 -13.71 34.04 -5.62
CA VAL A 280 -13.49 35.49 -5.76
C VAL A 280 -13.14 35.78 -7.22
N ALA A 281 -14.07 36.44 -7.91
CA ALA A 281 -13.90 36.89 -9.29
C ALA A 281 -12.73 37.88 -9.29
N GLY A 282 -11.53 37.38 -9.59
CA GLY A 282 -10.31 38.16 -9.47
C GLY A 282 -9.02 37.35 -9.42
N ILE A 283 -9.06 36.05 -9.09
CA ILE A 283 -7.86 35.20 -9.17
C ILE A 283 -7.69 34.74 -10.63
N ASN A 284 -7.11 35.61 -11.45
CA ASN A 284 -6.57 35.20 -12.74
C ASN A 284 -5.44 34.19 -12.52
N GLY A 285 -5.24 33.24 -13.44
CA GLY A 285 -4.19 32.21 -13.33
C GLY A 285 -2.76 32.74 -13.09
N ALA A 286 -2.52 34.04 -13.31
CA ALA A 286 -1.28 34.73 -12.99
C ALA A 286 -1.08 35.06 -11.48
N ASP A 287 -2.14 35.19 -10.68
CA ASP A 287 -2.03 35.45 -9.23
C ASP A 287 -1.81 34.15 -8.43
N ILE A 288 -2.07 32.98 -9.03
CA ILE A 288 -1.67 31.69 -8.48
C ILE A 288 -0.14 31.58 -8.44
N SER A 289 0.56 32.16 -9.42
CA SER A 289 2.03 32.26 -9.46
C SER A 289 2.60 33.20 -8.38
N ARG A 290 1.77 33.99 -7.68
CA ARG A 290 2.18 34.88 -6.58
C ARG A 290 1.91 34.33 -5.18
N GLY A 291 1.38 33.11 -5.06
CA GLY A 291 1.56 32.27 -3.87
C GLY A 291 0.91 32.70 -2.54
N VAL A 292 0.06 33.74 -2.47
CA VAL A 292 -0.33 34.29 -1.15
C VAL A 292 -1.76 34.02 -0.67
N THR A 293 -2.77 33.62 -1.46
CA THR A 293 -4.13 33.53 -0.87
C THR A 293 -5.05 32.39 -1.31
N ALA A 294 -4.72 31.57 -2.32
CA ALA A 294 -5.60 30.47 -2.74
C ALA A 294 -5.02 29.06 -2.55
N ALA A 295 -3.70 28.91 -2.38
CA ALA A 295 -3.05 27.59 -2.48
C ALA A 295 -2.76 26.88 -1.13
N GLY A 296 -3.19 27.46 0.00
CA GLY A 296 -3.07 26.86 1.33
C GLY A 296 -1.63 26.61 1.80
N HIS A 297 -1.49 26.06 3.02
CA HIS A 297 -0.18 25.71 3.59
C HIS A 297 0.53 24.60 2.80
N GLY A 298 -0.22 23.68 2.19
CA GLY A 298 0.35 22.55 1.45
C GLY A 298 1.17 22.98 0.23
N LYS A 299 0.63 23.86 -0.65
CA LYS A 299 1.38 24.37 -1.80
C LYS A 299 2.62 25.16 -1.40
N ALA A 300 2.51 26.00 -0.37
CA ALA A 300 3.65 26.78 0.13
C ALA A 300 4.79 25.89 0.64
N ILE A 301 4.45 24.77 1.29
CA ILE A 301 5.43 23.77 1.74
C ILE A 301 6.01 23.02 0.54
N LEU A 302 5.18 22.60 -0.43
CA LEU A 302 5.63 21.96 -1.67
C LEU A 302 6.64 22.85 -2.43
N ASP A 303 6.35 24.14 -2.58
CA ASP A 303 7.25 25.10 -3.24
C ASP A 303 8.55 25.30 -2.44
N SER A 304 8.48 25.20 -1.12
CA SER A 304 9.67 25.24 -0.28
C SER A 304 10.53 24.00 -0.46
N LEU A 305 9.93 22.81 -0.58
CA LEU A 305 10.64 21.56 -0.88
C LEU A 305 11.32 21.65 -2.26
N ALA A 306 10.63 22.18 -3.28
CA ALA A 306 11.20 22.39 -4.59
C ALA A 306 12.41 23.35 -4.56
N ARG A 307 12.31 24.47 -3.82
CA ARG A 307 13.44 25.40 -3.62
C ARG A 307 14.62 24.77 -2.88
N LEU A 308 14.36 23.77 -2.02
CA LEU A 308 15.39 23.00 -1.33
C LEU A 308 16.00 21.87 -2.20
N GLY A 309 15.65 21.83 -3.49
CA GLY A 309 16.21 20.90 -4.47
C GLY A 309 15.55 19.52 -4.46
N LEU A 310 14.36 19.36 -3.87
CA LEU A 310 13.60 18.11 -4.02
C LEU A 310 12.82 18.08 -5.34
N HIS A 311 12.72 16.88 -5.91
CA HIS A 311 11.77 16.63 -6.98
C HIS A 311 10.35 16.60 -6.39
N THR A 312 9.46 17.40 -6.98
CA THR A 312 8.08 17.57 -6.53
C THR A 312 7.12 17.57 -7.72
N VAL A 313 5.86 17.16 -7.49
CA VAL A 313 4.75 17.28 -8.45
C VAL A 313 3.74 18.30 -7.93
N ASP A 314 3.38 19.29 -8.75
CA ASP A 314 2.29 20.22 -8.44
C ASP A 314 0.95 19.67 -8.93
N LEU A 315 0.14 19.16 -7.99
CA LEU A 315 -1.23 18.73 -8.27
C LEU A 315 -2.27 19.85 -8.05
N TYR A 316 -1.92 20.94 -7.37
CA TYR A 316 -2.86 22.02 -7.03
C TYR A 316 -3.32 22.76 -8.29
N THR A 317 -2.36 23.18 -9.11
CA THR A 317 -2.61 23.94 -10.34
C THR A 317 -3.49 23.15 -11.34
N PRO A 318 -3.14 21.91 -11.74
CA PRO A 318 -3.94 21.17 -12.72
C PRO A 318 -5.32 20.79 -12.19
N LEU A 319 -5.44 20.39 -10.92
CA LEU A 319 -6.76 20.07 -10.33
C LEU A 319 -7.63 21.32 -10.24
N PHE A 320 -7.09 22.48 -9.85
CA PHE A 320 -7.87 23.71 -9.82
C PHE A 320 -8.34 24.13 -11.21
N ALA A 321 -7.47 24.03 -12.23
CA ALA A 321 -7.81 24.36 -13.61
C ALA A 321 -8.91 23.43 -14.17
N ALA A 322 -8.84 22.13 -13.87
CA ALA A 322 -9.81 21.15 -14.33
C ALA A 322 -11.23 21.36 -13.79
N LYS A 323 -11.41 22.19 -12.74
CA LYS A 323 -12.74 22.57 -12.23
C LYS A 323 -13.62 23.26 -13.27
N ALA A 324 -13.02 23.92 -14.26
CA ALA A 324 -13.75 24.57 -15.35
C ALA A 324 -14.71 23.61 -16.08
N ASP A 325 -14.37 22.31 -16.12
CA ASP A 325 -15.16 21.28 -16.78
C ASP A 325 -16.11 20.52 -15.84
N ASP A 326 -16.20 20.88 -14.55
CA ASP A 326 -17.00 20.15 -13.56
C ASP A 326 -18.48 20.04 -13.93
N ALA A 327 -19.03 21.07 -14.58
CA ALA A 327 -20.42 21.07 -15.05
C ALA A 327 -20.67 20.00 -16.12
N LYS A 328 -19.64 19.60 -16.87
CA LYS A 328 -19.72 18.62 -17.96
C LYS A 328 -19.27 17.23 -17.52
N LEU A 329 -18.17 17.15 -16.77
CA LEU A 329 -17.46 15.91 -16.45
C LEU A 329 -17.67 15.45 -14.99
N GLY A 330 -18.40 16.22 -14.19
CA GLY A 330 -18.54 15.99 -12.76
C GLY A 330 -17.33 16.48 -11.97
N PRO A 331 -17.42 16.56 -10.63
CA PRO A 331 -16.35 17.10 -9.79
C PRO A 331 -15.13 16.17 -9.74
N LEU A 332 -14.00 16.73 -9.33
CA LEU A 332 -12.73 16.03 -9.11
C LEU A 332 -12.66 15.33 -7.75
N TYR A 333 -13.57 15.66 -6.83
CA TYR A 333 -13.70 15.03 -5.51
C TYR A 333 -15.14 14.61 -5.26
N LEU A 334 -15.29 13.57 -4.44
CA LEU A 334 -16.58 13.01 -4.03
C LEU A 334 -17.30 13.94 -3.03
N ASN A 335 -18.63 13.88 -3.02
CA ASN A 335 -19.43 14.81 -2.22
C ASN A 335 -19.31 14.53 -0.72
N ASP A 336 -19.44 13.27 -0.31
CA ASP A 336 -19.49 12.77 1.07
C ASP A 336 -18.28 11.90 1.46
N ASP A 337 -17.19 12.00 0.69
CA ASP A 337 -15.95 11.25 0.88
C ASP A 337 -14.74 12.20 0.82
N THR A 338 -13.64 11.89 1.50
CA THR A 338 -12.41 12.70 1.52
C THR A 338 -11.66 12.70 0.19
N HIS A 339 -11.85 11.65 -0.62
CA HIS A 339 -11.01 11.36 -1.77
C HIS A 339 -11.50 12.00 -3.07
N TRP A 340 -10.60 12.00 -4.05
CA TRP A 340 -10.91 12.36 -5.43
C TRP A 340 -11.91 11.39 -6.08
N THR A 341 -12.56 11.83 -7.15
CA THR A 341 -13.26 10.94 -8.10
C THR A 341 -12.23 10.22 -9.00
N PRO A 342 -12.62 9.19 -9.78
CA PRO A 342 -11.70 8.57 -10.75
C PRO A 342 -11.10 9.60 -11.72
N ARG A 343 -11.90 10.58 -12.15
CA ARG A 343 -11.43 11.73 -12.94
C ARG A 343 -10.28 12.49 -12.27
N GLY A 344 -10.38 12.76 -10.96
CA GLY A 344 -9.31 13.44 -10.21
C GLY A 344 -8.07 12.56 -10.04
N ALA A 345 -8.25 11.27 -9.77
CA ALA A 345 -7.17 10.29 -9.66
C ALA A 345 -6.38 10.12 -10.97
N GLU A 346 -7.09 10.08 -12.10
CA GLU A 346 -6.52 9.96 -13.44
C GLU A 346 -5.73 11.20 -13.85
N LEU A 347 -6.27 12.39 -13.55
CA LEU A 347 -5.56 13.64 -13.79
C LEU A 347 -4.26 13.69 -12.96
N ALA A 348 -4.33 13.29 -11.68
CA ALA A 348 -3.14 13.21 -10.84
C ALA A 348 -2.10 12.20 -11.38
N ALA A 349 -2.54 11.02 -11.81
CA ALA A 349 -1.68 10.01 -12.42
C ALA A 349 -0.96 10.55 -13.67
N GLY A 350 -1.67 11.29 -14.53
CA GLY A 350 -1.10 11.90 -15.73
C GLY A 350 -0.02 12.93 -15.41
N GLU A 351 -0.25 13.81 -14.43
CA GLU A 351 0.73 14.83 -14.00
C GLU A 351 1.95 14.22 -13.31
N ILE A 352 1.76 13.18 -12.50
CA ILE A 352 2.87 12.43 -11.88
C ILE A 352 3.68 11.71 -12.98
N ALA A 353 3.03 11.02 -13.93
CA ALA A 353 3.70 10.36 -15.04
C ALA A 353 4.47 11.34 -15.92
N LYS A 354 3.89 12.50 -16.21
CA LYS A 354 4.57 13.59 -16.91
C LYS A 354 5.83 14.01 -16.16
N LYS A 355 5.76 14.23 -14.84
CA LYS A 355 6.93 14.62 -14.06
C LYS A 355 8.03 13.56 -14.06
N VAL A 356 7.65 12.29 -13.98
CA VAL A 356 8.61 11.17 -14.03
C VAL A 356 9.30 11.09 -15.39
N ARG A 357 8.57 11.30 -16.50
CA ARG A 357 9.18 11.40 -17.84
C ARG A 357 10.15 12.57 -17.95
N GLU A 358 9.80 13.75 -17.45
CA GLU A 358 10.72 14.90 -17.40
C GLU A 358 12.01 14.58 -16.62
N MET A 359 11.90 13.82 -15.52
CA MET A 359 13.07 13.38 -14.75
C MET A 359 13.92 12.38 -15.53
N ALA A 360 13.29 11.45 -16.26
CA ALA A 360 14.00 10.49 -17.10
C ALA A 360 14.71 11.17 -18.28
N ASP A 361 14.03 12.08 -18.98
CA ASP A 361 14.57 12.86 -20.10
C ASP A 361 15.75 13.75 -19.66
N ALA A 362 15.70 14.25 -18.42
CA ALA A 362 16.79 15.01 -17.81
C ALA A 362 17.95 14.13 -17.31
N GLY A 363 17.86 12.80 -17.43
CA GLY A 363 18.87 11.85 -16.95
C GLY A 363 18.96 11.76 -15.42
N ILE A 364 17.94 12.20 -14.69
CA ILE A 364 17.90 12.15 -13.22
C ILE A 364 17.61 10.72 -12.75
N VAL A 365 16.73 10.01 -13.47
CA VAL A 365 16.41 8.60 -13.20
C VAL A 365 16.49 7.78 -14.48
N ASP A 366 17.16 6.63 -14.41
CA ASP A 366 17.12 5.63 -15.46
C ASP A 366 16.07 4.57 -15.09
N ILE A 367 14.93 4.62 -15.78
CA ILE A 367 13.78 3.74 -15.56
C ILE A 367 13.51 2.83 -16.76
N GLY A 368 14.55 2.57 -17.58
CA GLY A 368 14.50 1.68 -18.74
C GLY A 368 13.54 2.14 -19.84
N GLU A 369 13.27 1.26 -20.80
CA GLU A 369 12.22 1.43 -21.82
C GLU A 369 10.87 0.89 -21.31
N PRO A 370 9.72 1.34 -21.85
CA PRO A 370 8.43 0.70 -21.56
C PRO A 370 8.50 -0.80 -21.82
N SER A 371 8.05 -1.60 -20.85
CA SER A 371 8.21 -3.06 -20.86
C SER A 371 6.88 -3.81 -20.73
N MET A 372 5.77 -3.08 -20.57
CA MET A 372 4.44 -3.64 -20.44
C MET A 372 3.39 -2.76 -21.09
N GLU A 373 2.39 -3.40 -21.70
CA GLU A 373 1.22 -2.72 -22.23
C GLU A 373 0.05 -2.82 -21.26
N TYR A 374 -0.70 -1.74 -21.15
CA TYR A 374 -1.86 -1.65 -20.28
C TYR A 374 -3.02 -1.04 -21.04
N VAL A 375 -4.20 -1.59 -20.79
CA VAL A 375 -5.47 -1.09 -21.33
C VAL A 375 -6.42 -0.74 -20.21
N ALA A 376 -7.25 0.27 -20.44
CA ALA A 376 -8.27 0.68 -19.50
C ALA A 376 -9.67 0.39 -20.07
N SER A 377 -10.60 -0.01 -19.21
CA SER A 377 -12.00 -0.25 -19.58
C SER A 377 -12.94 0.30 -18.52
N ASP A 378 -14.02 0.94 -18.96
CA ASP A 378 -15.03 1.52 -18.07
C ASP A 378 -15.61 0.48 -17.11
N SER A 379 -15.75 0.89 -15.85
CA SER A 379 -16.46 0.13 -14.83
C SER A 379 -17.19 1.10 -13.91
N VAL A 380 -18.43 0.75 -13.58
CA VAL A 380 -19.29 1.52 -12.69
C VAL A 380 -19.23 0.91 -11.30
N ALA A 381 -19.04 1.75 -10.29
CA ALA A 381 -19.06 1.35 -8.90
C ALA A 381 -19.99 2.24 -8.07
N ASP A 382 -20.75 1.61 -7.20
CA ASP A 382 -21.52 2.27 -6.15
C ASP A 382 -20.59 2.55 -4.97
N ARG A 383 -20.46 3.83 -4.57
CA ARG A 383 -19.58 4.23 -3.48
C ARG A 383 -20.34 4.96 -2.37
N MET A 384 -20.14 4.49 -1.15
CA MET A 384 -20.51 5.20 0.06
C MET A 384 -19.30 5.93 0.61
N GLY A 385 -19.43 7.23 0.87
CA GLY A 385 -18.30 8.05 1.28
C GLY A 385 -17.84 7.82 2.72
N ASP A 386 -16.52 7.91 2.94
CA ASP A 386 -15.89 7.74 4.24
C ASP A 386 -16.28 8.84 5.26
N ILE A 387 -16.53 10.08 4.82
CA ILE A 387 -17.01 11.16 5.70
C ILE A 387 -18.43 10.85 6.19
N GLY A 388 -19.28 10.30 5.33
CA GLY A 388 -20.57 9.78 5.72
C GLY A 388 -20.46 8.68 6.78
N GLU A 389 -19.44 7.82 6.70
CA GLU A 389 -19.24 6.75 7.67
C GLU A 389 -18.72 7.29 9.00
N MET A 390 -17.77 8.24 8.95
CA MET A 390 -17.23 8.95 10.12
C MET A 390 -18.30 9.73 10.89
N SER A 391 -19.35 10.20 10.22
CA SER A 391 -20.50 10.82 10.87
C SER A 391 -21.35 9.80 11.64
N GLY A 392 -21.34 8.52 11.27
CA GLY A 392 -22.27 7.51 11.79
C GLY A 392 -23.70 7.60 11.24
N LEU A 393 -23.99 8.55 10.34
CA LEU A 393 -25.31 8.78 9.74
C LEU A 393 -25.60 7.89 8.53
N ASN A 394 -24.57 7.28 7.93
CA ASN A 394 -24.74 6.33 6.81
C ASN A 394 -25.68 5.17 7.17
N LYS A 395 -25.71 4.74 8.44
CA LYS A 395 -26.61 3.68 8.94
C LYS A 395 -28.09 4.01 8.77
N PHE A 396 -28.43 5.28 8.56
CA PHE A 396 -29.79 5.77 8.39
C PHE A 396 -30.06 6.29 6.98
N ASN A 397 -29.17 6.02 6.01
CA ASN A 397 -29.28 6.46 4.62
C ASN A 397 -29.46 7.98 4.47
N VAL A 398 -28.86 8.75 5.41
CA VAL A 398 -28.86 10.22 5.34
C VAL A 398 -28.07 10.69 4.12
N PHE A 399 -26.92 10.06 3.88
CA PHE A 399 -26.10 10.25 2.70
C PHE A 399 -26.39 9.15 1.68
N LYS A 400 -26.38 9.53 0.41
CA LYS A 400 -26.72 8.63 -0.70
C LYS A 400 -25.44 8.09 -1.31
N VAL A 401 -25.49 6.81 -1.70
CA VAL A 401 -24.47 6.19 -2.55
C VAL A 401 -24.27 7.06 -3.79
N GLN A 402 -23.01 7.35 -4.10
CA GLN A 402 -22.60 8.03 -5.32
C GLN A 402 -22.09 6.99 -6.31
N GLN A 403 -22.61 7.02 -7.53
CA GLN A 403 -22.04 6.23 -8.62
C GLN A 403 -20.79 6.91 -9.17
N VAL A 404 -19.75 6.13 -9.36
CA VAL A 404 -18.52 6.55 -10.03
C VAL A 404 -18.25 5.64 -11.21
N VAL A 405 -17.78 6.24 -12.31
CA VAL A 405 -17.25 5.51 -13.46
C VAL A 405 -15.73 5.65 -13.40
N GLY A 406 -15.03 4.55 -13.21
CA GLY A 406 -13.57 4.50 -13.25
C GLY A 406 -13.11 3.60 -14.39
N HIS A 407 -11.91 3.85 -14.90
CA HIS A 407 -11.36 3.05 -15.99
C HIS A 407 -10.40 1.99 -15.44
N VAL A 408 -10.88 0.75 -15.34
CA VAL A 408 -10.14 -0.38 -14.78
C VAL A 408 -8.97 -0.74 -15.70
N VAL A 409 -7.75 -0.67 -15.15
CA VAL A 409 -6.53 -0.98 -15.86
C VAL A 409 -6.21 -2.48 -15.78
N SER A 410 -5.96 -3.06 -16.93
CA SER A 410 -5.49 -4.45 -17.09
C SER A 410 -4.17 -4.46 -17.85
N GLN A 411 -3.28 -5.37 -17.44
CA GLN A 411 -2.10 -5.73 -18.22
C GLN A 411 -2.55 -6.46 -19.47
N GLN A 412 -2.07 -6.02 -20.62
CA GLN A 412 -2.25 -6.72 -21.88
C GLN A 412 -0.95 -7.45 -22.19
N ASN A 413 -0.99 -8.77 -22.14
CA ASN A 413 0.06 -9.54 -22.78
C ASN A 413 -0.10 -9.32 -24.29
N ILE A 414 1.00 -9.08 -25.00
CA ILE A 414 1.07 -9.23 -26.45
C ILE A 414 2.21 -10.19 -26.71
N ILE A 415 1.88 -11.48 -26.80
CA ILE A 415 2.85 -12.48 -27.24
C ILE A 415 2.59 -12.73 -28.71
N GLU A 416 3.57 -12.38 -29.54
CA GLU A 416 3.61 -12.77 -30.95
C GLU A 416 3.81 -14.29 -31.01
N ARG A 417 2.74 -15.02 -31.36
CA ARG A 417 2.84 -16.44 -31.63
C ARG A 417 2.84 -16.63 -33.14
N ILE A 418 3.99 -17.04 -33.67
CA ILE A 418 4.02 -17.72 -34.96
C ILE A 418 3.35 -19.06 -34.72
N GLY A 419 2.29 -19.36 -35.46
CA GLY A 419 1.66 -20.67 -35.50
C GLY A 419 2.61 -21.69 -36.12
N ILE A 420 3.69 -22.05 -35.43
CA ILE A 420 4.59 -23.10 -35.88
C ILE A 420 3.82 -24.40 -35.80
N ALA A 421 3.48 -24.95 -36.97
CA ALA A 421 3.23 -26.36 -37.15
C ALA A 421 4.27 -27.13 -36.32
N GLN A 422 3.83 -27.73 -35.22
CA GLN A 422 4.68 -28.57 -34.39
C GLN A 422 5.39 -29.56 -35.30
N SER A 423 6.72 -29.48 -35.22
CA SER A 423 7.68 -29.91 -36.21
C SER A 423 7.41 -31.28 -36.83
N TYR A 424 7.57 -31.36 -38.15
CA TYR A 424 7.75 -32.62 -38.90
C TYR A 424 8.77 -33.56 -38.21
N ALA A 425 9.76 -33.01 -37.51
CA ALA A 425 10.76 -33.76 -36.75
C ALA A 425 10.17 -34.52 -35.55
N ASN A 426 9.27 -33.90 -34.77
CA ASN A 426 8.69 -34.53 -33.59
C ASN A 426 7.68 -35.62 -33.96
N CYS A 427 6.97 -35.46 -35.08
CA CYS A 427 6.06 -36.49 -35.59
C CYS A 427 6.81 -37.74 -36.06
N ARG A 428 7.94 -37.59 -36.77
CA ARG A 428 8.71 -38.72 -37.29
C ARG A 428 9.25 -39.61 -36.16
N ASP A 429 9.80 -39.00 -35.12
CA ASP A 429 10.35 -39.74 -33.98
C ASP A 429 9.27 -40.46 -33.16
N SER A 430 8.10 -39.84 -32.96
CA SER A 430 6.95 -40.48 -32.30
C SER A 430 6.37 -41.63 -33.13
N LEU A 431 6.29 -41.48 -34.46
CA LEU A 431 5.80 -42.53 -35.37
C LEU A 431 6.71 -43.76 -35.37
N MET A 432 8.03 -43.56 -35.43
CA MET A 432 9.04 -44.63 -35.37
C MET A 432 8.96 -45.43 -34.06
N LYS A 433 8.54 -44.77 -32.97
CA LYS A 433 8.43 -45.37 -31.63
C LYS A 433 7.13 -46.14 -31.41
N GLU A 434 6.01 -45.66 -31.97
CA GLU A 434 4.68 -46.18 -31.69
C GLU A 434 4.16 -47.18 -32.76
N CYS A 435 4.75 -47.22 -33.95
CA CYS A 435 4.34 -48.12 -35.04
C CYS A 435 5.49 -48.96 -35.63
N PRO A 436 6.21 -49.80 -34.85
CA PRO A 436 7.48 -50.44 -35.22
C PRO A 436 7.42 -51.49 -36.36
N GLY A 437 6.28 -51.69 -37.01
CA GLY A 437 6.10 -52.61 -38.14
C GLY A 437 5.69 -51.96 -39.46
N ALA A 438 5.58 -50.63 -39.51
CA ALA A 438 5.18 -49.89 -40.71
C ALA A 438 6.36 -49.43 -41.58
N PHE A 439 7.59 -49.86 -41.26
CA PHE A 439 8.82 -49.27 -41.79
C PHE A 439 9.69 -50.31 -42.50
N GLU A 440 9.54 -50.45 -43.81
CA GLU A 440 10.66 -50.88 -44.68
C GLU A 440 11.34 -49.61 -45.23
N PHE A 441 12.66 -49.56 -45.14
CA PHE A 441 13.46 -48.33 -45.36
C PHE A 441 13.37 -47.74 -46.78
N ASP A 442 12.74 -48.46 -47.72
CA ASP A 442 12.59 -48.10 -49.12
C ASP A 442 11.12 -47.95 -49.57
N ASP A 443 10.17 -47.80 -48.64
CA ASP A 443 8.75 -47.60 -49.02
C ASP A 443 8.59 -46.24 -49.76
N PRO A 444 8.15 -46.24 -51.05
CA PRO A 444 8.05 -45.04 -51.87
C PRO A 444 7.11 -43.98 -51.27
N CYS A 445 6.25 -44.36 -50.32
CA CYS A 445 5.43 -43.47 -49.52
C CYS A 445 6.18 -42.40 -48.72
N PHE A 446 7.42 -42.68 -48.29
CA PHE A 446 8.24 -41.71 -47.54
C PHE A 446 9.19 -40.90 -48.43
N LEU A 447 9.38 -41.35 -49.67
CA LEU A 447 10.15 -40.65 -50.71
C LEU A 447 9.25 -39.75 -51.59
N ALA A 448 7.97 -39.59 -51.21
CA ALA A 448 7.04 -38.68 -51.88
C ALA A 448 7.65 -37.28 -51.97
N LYS A 449 7.75 -36.82 -53.21
CA LYS A 449 8.45 -35.61 -53.66
C LYS A 449 7.87 -34.36 -52.98
N GLU A 450 8.63 -33.27 -53.04
CA GLU A 450 8.47 -31.98 -52.34
C GLU A 450 7.09 -31.26 -52.42
N HIS A 451 6.05 -31.85 -53.00
CA HIS A 451 4.70 -31.28 -53.10
C HIS A 451 3.59 -32.28 -52.69
N PRO A 452 2.99 -32.13 -51.49
CA PRO A 452 2.03 -33.09 -50.92
C PRO A 452 0.58 -32.91 -51.40
N CYS A 453 0.32 -32.27 -52.55
CA CYS A 453 -1.05 -32.02 -53.05
C CYS A 453 -1.38 -32.90 -54.32
N ASP A 454 -0.73 -34.05 -54.55
CA ASP A 454 -1.03 -35.01 -55.65
C ASP A 454 -1.90 -36.21 -55.19
N GLU A 455 -2.85 -36.67 -56.03
CA GLU A 455 -3.85 -37.71 -55.70
C GLU A 455 -3.26 -39.10 -55.37
N ASP A 456 -2.05 -39.40 -55.88
CA ASP A 456 -1.40 -40.70 -55.69
C ASP A 456 -0.95 -40.94 -54.22
N ASP A 457 -0.72 -39.88 -53.44
CA ASP A 457 -0.32 -39.97 -52.03
C ASP A 457 -1.47 -40.37 -51.08
N ALA A 458 -2.73 -40.15 -51.48
CA ALA A 458 -3.89 -40.48 -50.65
C ALA A 458 -4.16 -42.00 -50.56
N ALA A 459 -3.66 -42.79 -51.52
CA ALA A 459 -3.71 -44.25 -51.48
C ALA A 459 -2.64 -44.81 -50.52
N CYS A 460 -1.44 -44.22 -50.58
CA CYS A 460 -0.31 -44.50 -49.71
C CYS A 460 -0.63 -44.24 -48.22
N VAL A 461 -1.25 -43.09 -47.91
CA VAL A 461 -1.63 -42.72 -46.53
C VAL A 461 -2.67 -43.67 -45.92
N ARG A 462 -3.60 -44.21 -46.73
CA ARG A 462 -4.61 -45.18 -46.28
C ARG A 462 -4.04 -46.56 -45.95
N ALA A 463 -2.89 -46.91 -46.52
CA ALA A 463 -2.20 -48.17 -46.21
C ALA A 463 -1.54 -48.10 -44.82
N LEU A 464 -0.91 -46.97 -44.47
CA LEU A 464 -0.25 -46.75 -43.18
C LEU A 464 -1.24 -46.73 -41.99
N THR A 465 -2.46 -46.21 -42.19
CA THR A 465 -3.50 -46.13 -41.14
C THR A 465 -3.97 -47.51 -40.64
N LYS A 466 -3.81 -48.57 -41.44
CA LYS A 466 -4.17 -49.95 -41.03
C LYS A 466 -3.13 -50.60 -40.11
N SER A 467 -1.90 -50.10 -40.13
CA SER A 467 -0.76 -50.70 -39.43
C SER A 467 -0.48 -50.07 -38.06
N CYS A 468 -1.07 -48.90 -37.77
CA CYS A 468 -0.94 -48.22 -36.48
C CYS A 468 -2.18 -48.41 -35.58
N PRO A 469 -2.03 -48.50 -34.24
CA PRO A 469 -3.17 -48.53 -33.31
C PRO A 469 -3.98 -47.22 -33.34
N LYS A 470 -5.30 -47.30 -33.21
CA LYS A 470 -6.18 -46.11 -33.06
C LYS A 470 -5.81 -45.30 -31.81
N GLY A 471 -5.69 -43.97 -31.94
CA GLY A 471 -5.31 -43.07 -30.85
C GLY A 471 -3.81 -42.91 -30.62
N SER A 472 -2.96 -43.37 -31.55
CA SER A 472 -1.50 -43.12 -31.55
C SER A 472 -1.17 -41.70 -32.02
N ALA A 473 0.10 -41.28 -31.87
CA ALA A 473 0.61 -40.00 -32.40
C ALA A 473 0.37 -39.83 -33.92
N PHE A 474 0.08 -40.92 -34.65
CA PHE A 474 -0.39 -40.86 -36.02
C PHE A 474 -1.67 -40.00 -36.17
N ASP A 475 -2.67 -40.14 -35.28
CA ASP A 475 -3.93 -39.39 -35.37
C ASP A 475 -3.74 -37.87 -35.13
N SER A 476 -2.78 -37.47 -34.27
CA SER A 476 -2.48 -36.06 -34.01
C SER A 476 -1.59 -35.43 -35.08
N CYS A 477 -0.65 -36.19 -35.64
CA CYS A 477 0.20 -35.76 -36.77
C CYS A 477 -0.56 -35.75 -38.11
N TYR A 478 -1.57 -36.62 -38.27
CA TYR A 478 -2.41 -36.73 -39.46
C TYR A 478 -3.19 -35.44 -39.74
N HIS A 479 -3.67 -34.76 -38.70
CA HIS A 479 -4.38 -33.49 -38.84
C HIS A 479 -3.51 -32.37 -39.41
N VAL A 480 -2.19 -32.40 -39.17
CA VAL A 480 -1.23 -31.40 -39.68
C VAL A 480 -0.95 -31.61 -41.18
N ARG A 481 -1.08 -32.85 -41.70
CA ARG A 481 -0.70 -33.20 -43.08
C ARG A 481 -1.84 -33.10 -44.11
N MET A 482 -3.10 -33.02 -43.70
CA MET A 482 -4.25 -32.87 -44.60
C MET A 482 -4.63 -31.41 -44.92
N HIS A 483 -4.08 -30.43 -44.18
CA HIS A 483 -4.26 -29.00 -44.44
C HIS A 483 -2.95 -28.23 -44.75
N PRO A 484 -2.02 -28.72 -45.60
CA PRO A 484 -0.84 -27.94 -45.97
C PRO A 484 -1.12 -26.94 -47.10
N CYS A 485 -2.29 -27.03 -47.77
CA CYS A 485 -2.64 -26.17 -48.89
C CYS A 485 -3.55 -24.96 -48.46
N GLU A 486 -3.82 -24.75 -47.14
CA GLU A 486 -4.33 -23.47 -46.57
C GLU A 486 -3.17 -22.72 -45.91
N GLY A 487 -2.36 -22.07 -46.75
CA GLY A 487 -1.32 -21.16 -46.30
C GLY A 487 -1.92 -19.86 -45.80
N ASP A 488 -1.73 -19.60 -44.51
CA ASP A 488 -1.18 -18.33 -44.06
C ASP A 488 -0.47 -18.60 -42.73
N ASP A 489 0.80 -18.18 -42.62
CA ASP A 489 1.47 -17.97 -41.34
C ASP A 489 0.72 -16.84 -40.62
N THR A 490 -0.46 -17.11 -40.08
CA THR A 490 -1.21 -16.11 -39.32
C THR A 490 -0.51 -15.90 -38.00
N LEU A 491 0.17 -14.76 -37.90
CA LEU A 491 0.66 -14.21 -36.65
C LEU A 491 -0.54 -14.05 -35.70
N TYR A 492 -0.59 -14.81 -34.61
CA TYR A 492 -1.62 -14.63 -33.60
C TYR A 492 -1.03 -13.88 -32.40
N TYR A 493 -1.59 -12.71 -32.11
CA TYR A 493 -1.28 -11.98 -30.89
C TYR A 493 -2.13 -12.55 -29.75
N ASP A 494 -1.48 -13.15 -28.75
CA ASP A 494 -2.13 -13.42 -27.47
C ASP A 494 -2.44 -12.07 -26.82
N THR A 495 -3.68 -11.58 -26.91
CA THR A 495 -4.15 -10.31 -26.32
C THR A 495 -4.83 -10.53 -24.96
N THR A 496 -4.47 -11.60 -24.23
CA THR A 496 -5.07 -11.87 -22.93
C THR A 496 -4.86 -10.68 -21.99
N ARG A 497 -5.95 -10.29 -21.34
CA ARG A 497 -5.96 -9.21 -20.35
C ARG A 497 -5.95 -9.83 -18.97
N THR A 498 -4.95 -9.49 -18.18
CA THR A 498 -4.90 -9.83 -16.75
C THR A 498 -5.10 -8.57 -15.93
N PRO A 499 -5.83 -8.62 -14.79
CA PRO A 499 -5.98 -7.46 -13.92
C PRO A 499 -4.60 -6.88 -13.54
N PHE A 500 -4.49 -5.56 -13.45
CA PHE A 500 -3.29 -4.91 -12.94
C PHE A 500 -2.89 -5.50 -11.58
N LYS A 501 -1.58 -5.67 -11.38
CA LYS A 501 -0.98 -6.10 -10.12
C LYS A 501 0.42 -5.52 -9.97
N ASP A 502 0.76 -5.16 -8.73
CA ASP A 502 2.10 -4.73 -8.34
C ASP A 502 3.16 -5.82 -8.59
N ASP A 503 4.33 -5.40 -9.09
CA ASP A 503 5.49 -6.26 -9.30
C ASP A 503 6.73 -5.69 -8.60
N PHE A 504 7.00 -6.16 -7.38
CA PHE A 504 8.15 -5.74 -6.58
C PHE A 504 9.50 -6.16 -7.17
N ARG A 505 9.56 -7.18 -8.03
CA ARG A 505 10.82 -7.71 -8.57
C ARG A 505 11.22 -6.98 -9.84
N LYS A 506 10.28 -6.79 -10.77
CA LYS A 506 10.55 -6.16 -12.08
C LYS A 506 10.44 -4.64 -12.04
N SER A 507 9.70 -4.09 -11.07
CA SER A 507 9.55 -2.63 -10.98
C SER A 507 10.85 -1.94 -10.59
N GLN A 508 11.17 -0.85 -11.29
CA GLN A 508 12.17 0.14 -10.90
C GLN A 508 11.58 1.32 -10.12
N ILE A 509 10.25 1.40 -10.03
CA ILE A 509 9.49 2.47 -9.36
C ILE A 509 8.76 1.90 -8.14
N LEU A 510 9.06 2.43 -6.96
CA LEU A 510 8.32 2.14 -5.73
C LEU A 510 7.44 3.32 -5.35
N ILE A 511 6.18 3.06 -5.01
CA ILE A 511 5.22 4.08 -4.59
C ILE A 511 4.94 3.89 -3.10
N LEU A 512 5.09 4.95 -2.31
CA LEU A 512 4.55 5.04 -0.95
C LEU A 512 3.33 5.96 -1.00
N GLY A 513 2.24 5.58 -0.33
CA GLY A 513 0.99 6.31 -0.43
C GLY A 513 0.06 6.16 0.77
N ASP A 514 -0.95 7.03 0.84
CA ASP A 514 -2.04 6.94 1.81
C ASP A 514 -3.33 6.38 1.19
N SER A 515 -4.48 6.71 1.78
CA SER A 515 -5.78 6.28 1.31
C SER A 515 -6.15 6.81 -0.09
N PHE A 516 -5.56 7.92 -0.55
CA PHE A 516 -5.63 8.40 -1.95
C PHE A 516 -4.93 7.45 -2.92
N SER A 517 -3.88 6.76 -2.46
CA SER A 517 -3.23 5.70 -3.22
C SER A 517 -3.96 4.35 -3.16
N ARG A 518 -4.76 4.13 -2.12
CA ARG A 518 -5.60 2.92 -1.99
C ARG A 518 -6.91 3.02 -2.77
N ILE A 519 -7.53 4.19 -2.78
CA ILE A 519 -8.86 4.37 -3.37
C ILE A 519 -8.83 4.05 -4.87
N TYR A 520 -9.80 3.24 -5.31
CA TYR A 520 -9.90 2.64 -6.64
C TYR A 520 -8.78 1.67 -7.02
N GLN A 521 -7.69 1.60 -6.26
CA GLN A 521 -6.66 0.59 -6.44
C GLN A 521 -7.15 -0.76 -5.90
N THR A 522 -7.57 -0.80 -4.64
CA THR A 522 -8.17 -1.98 -4.00
C THR A 522 -9.67 -1.86 -3.82
N ASP A 523 -10.18 -0.63 -3.78
CA ASP A 523 -11.62 -0.35 -3.66
C ASP A 523 -12.27 -0.40 -5.04
N SER A 524 -13.56 -0.76 -5.09
CA SER A 524 -14.33 -0.74 -6.34
C SER A 524 -14.26 0.64 -7.03
N PRO A 525 -13.99 0.70 -8.35
CA PRO A 525 -14.03 -0.41 -9.31
C PRO A 525 -12.79 -1.33 -9.39
N VAL A 526 -11.80 -1.16 -8.51
CA VAL A 526 -10.52 -1.92 -8.42
C VAL A 526 -9.63 -1.69 -9.64
N ASN A 527 -8.32 -1.53 -9.43
CA ASN A 527 -7.36 -1.22 -10.49
C ASN A 527 -7.70 0.02 -11.35
N ALA A 528 -8.48 0.95 -10.83
CA ALA A 528 -8.80 2.25 -11.44
C ALA A 528 -8.24 3.42 -10.61
N GLY A 529 -7.32 3.12 -9.68
CA GLY A 529 -6.62 4.11 -8.87
C GLY A 529 -5.49 4.78 -9.65
N TRP A 530 -4.97 5.87 -9.09
CA TRP A 530 -3.90 6.63 -9.75
C TRP A 530 -2.64 5.78 -9.98
N ILE A 531 -2.36 4.78 -9.14
CA ILE A 531 -1.21 3.87 -9.29
C ILE A 531 -1.36 3.05 -10.58
N ALA A 532 -2.52 2.43 -10.80
CA ALA A 532 -2.78 1.64 -11.99
C ALA A 532 -2.76 2.51 -13.25
N HIS A 533 -3.34 3.71 -13.18
CA HIS A 533 -3.26 4.68 -14.27
C HIS A 533 -1.84 5.17 -14.53
N PHE A 534 -1.06 5.43 -13.49
CA PHE A 534 0.34 5.81 -13.62
C PHE A 534 1.16 4.70 -14.30
N ALA A 535 0.95 3.43 -13.93
CA ALA A 535 1.59 2.30 -14.58
C ALA A 535 1.23 2.20 -16.08
N LYS A 536 -0.05 2.45 -16.41
CA LYS A 536 -0.52 2.54 -17.80
C LYS A 536 0.16 3.68 -18.56
N GLU A 537 0.19 4.87 -17.99
CA GLU A 537 0.81 6.05 -18.61
C GLU A 537 2.34 5.92 -18.77
N MET A 538 2.99 5.11 -17.93
CA MET A 538 4.42 4.83 -18.01
C MET A 538 4.75 3.59 -18.86
N GLY A 539 3.77 2.72 -19.15
CA GLY A 539 3.99 1.44 -19.83
C GLY A 539 4.93 0.49 -19.07
N ARG A 540 4.91 0.53 -17.73
CA ARG A 540 5.90 -0.15 -16.87
C ARG A 540 5.31 -0.74 -15.60
N PRO A 541 5.93 -1.81 -15.05
CA PRO A 541 5.59 -2.31 -13.72
C PRO A 541 5.84 -1.26 -12.66
N VAL A 542 4.95 -1.22 -11.68
CA VAL A 542 5.14 -0.45 -10.45
C VAL A 542 4.93 -1.37 -9.25
N ALA A 543 5.41 -0.95 -8.09
CA ALA A 543 5.14 -1.60 -6.82
C ALA A 543 4.74 -0.53 -5.80
N SER A 544 3.87 -0.87 -4.85
CA SER A 544 3.34 0.09 -3.89
C SER A 544 3.32 -0.42 -2.46
N ILE A 545 3.55 0.47 -1.50
CA ILE A 545 3.32 0.26 -0.06
C ILE A 545 2.39 1.36 0.41
N VAL A 546 1.15 0.98 0.66
CA VAL A 546 0.08 1.92 1.03
C VAL A 546 -0.32 1.75 2.49
N SER A 547 -0.62 2.87 3.17
CA SER A 547 -1.15 2.86 4.54
C SER A 547 -2.13 4.00 4.76
N ASP A 548 -3.39 3.66 5.02
CA ASP A 548 -4.44 4.64 5.29
C ASP A 548 -4.09 5.53 6.50
N GLY A 549 -4.12 6.85 6.28
CA GLY A 549 -3.80 7.87 7.27
C GLY A 549 -2.36 7.85 7.80
N GLY A 550 -1.50 6.98 7.27
CA GLY A 550 -0.17 6.69 7.81
C GLY A 550 0.99 6.99 6.86
N ALA A 551 0.78 7.81 5.83
CA ALA A 551 1.82 8.06 4.85
C ALA A 551 2.96 8.96 5.37
N SER A 552 2.75 9.76 6.42
CA SER A 552 3.83 10.56 7.03
C SER A 552 4.92 9.69 7.68
N THR A 553 4.55 8.60 8.37
CA THR A 553 5.48 7.78 9.17
C THR A 553 5.34 6.27 8.93
N LEU A 554 4.14 5.71 8.93
CA LEU A 554 3.95 4.25 8.92
C LEU A 554 4.46 3.58 7.63
N VAL A 555 4.31 4.21 6.46
CA VAL A 555 4.85 3.68 5.20
C VAL A 555 6.38 3.66 5.19
N ARG A 556 7.03 4.67 5.79
CA ARG A 556 8.49 4.71 5.95
C ARG A 556 8.96 3.63 6.92
N GLU A 557 8.28 3.42 8.04
CA GLU A 557 8.59 2.33 8.96
C GLU A 557 8.36 0.94 8.34
N LYS A 558 7.32 0.77 7.52
CA LYS A 558 7.08 -0.48 6.79
C LYS A 558 8.17 -0.75 5.77
N LEU A 559 8.59 0.29 5.05
CA LEU A 559 9.70 0.20 4.11
C LEU A 559 11.00 -0.13 4.88
N ALA A 560 11.26 0.49 6.03
CA ALA A 560 12.48 0.28 6.82
C ALA A 560 12.58 -1.16 7.34
N ARG A 561 11.45 -1.75 7.73
CA ARG A 561 11.34 -3.17 8.10
C ARG A 561 11.53 -4.14 6.93
N LYS A 562 11.49 -3.65 5.69
CA LYS A 562 11.60 -4.46 4.45
C LYS A 562 12.53 -3.77 3.46
N ALA A 563 13.70 -3.34 3.90
CA ALA A 563 14.65 -2.57 3.10
C ALA A 563 15.02 -3.25 1.77
N GLY A 564 15.02 -4.60 1.73
CA GLY A 564 15.26 -5.38 0.51
C GLY A 564 14.30 -5.07 -0.66
N VAL A 565 13.14 -4.46 -0.40
CA VAL A 565 12.21 -4.00 -1.45
C VAL A 565 12.81 -2.89 -2.32
N LEU A 566 13.80 -2.15 -1.82
CA LEU A 566 14.52 -1.13 -2.59
C LEU A 566 15.50 -1.72 -3.62
N LYS A 567 15.79 -3.03 -3.57
CA LYS A 567 16.68 -3.68 -4.54
C LYS A 567 16.14 -3.47 -5.96
N GLY A 568 17.01 -2.93 -6.82
CA GLY A 568 16.69 -2.61 -8.23
C GLY A 568 15.78 -1.38 -8.44
N LYS A 569 15.34 -0.69 -7.38
CA LYS A 569 14.56 0.54 -7.52
C LYS A 569 15.46 1.71 -7.88
N LYS A 570 14.92 2.64 -8.67
CA LYS A 570 15.59 3.85 -9.17
C LYS A 570 14.86 5.10 -8.76
N LEU A 571 13.54 5.00 -8.61
CA LEU A 571 12.67 6.07 -8.17
C LEU A 571 11.74 5.58 -7.06
N LEU A 572 11.62 6.39 -6.01
CA LEU A 572 10.58 6.30 -5.02
C LEU A 572 9.64 7.50 -5.16
N ILE A 573 8.36 7.25 -5.40
CA ILE A 573 7.31 8.27 -5.40
C ILE A 573 6.63 8.22 -4.04
N TRP A 574 6.63 9.33 -3.32
CA TRP A 574 6.01 9.42 -2.00
C TRP A 574 4.83 10.36 -2.04
N GLU A 575 3.64 9.77 -2.05
CA GLU A 575 2.35 10.42 -2.02
C GLU A 575 1.81 10.50 -0.58
N PHE A 576 1.35 11.68 -0.20
CA PHE A 576 0.56 11.90 1.01
C PHE A 576 -0.29 13.15 0.86
N VAL A 577 -1.47 13.14 1.47
CA VAL A 577 -2.40 14.27 1.52
C VAL A 577 -1.87 15.41 2.39
N GLU A 578 -2.13 16.65 1.98
CA GLU A 578 -1.56 17.83 2.61
C GLU A 578 -1.86 17.98 4.12
N ARG A 579 -3.02 17.50 4.59
CA ARG A 579 -3.35 17.53 6.03
C ARG A 579 -2.32 16.78 6.88
N ASP A 580 -1.66 15.77 6.32
CA ASP A 580 -0.66 14.97 7.03
C ASP A 580 0.59 15.77 7.38
N LEU A 581 0.87 16.88 6.67
CA LEU A 581 1.93 17.83 7.02
C LEU A 581 1.78 18.41 8.44
N ARG A 582 0.55 18.38 9.00
CA ARG A 582 0.25 18.80 10.38
C ARG A 582 -0.30 17.67 11.24
N PHE A 583 -1.12 16.79 10.67
CA PHE A 583 -1.93 15.82 11.40
C PHE A 583 -1.61 14.35 11.06
N GLY A 584 -0.50 14.08 10.38
CA GLY A 584 -0.16 12.72 9.94
C GLY A 584 -0.16 11.73 11.10
N ALA A 585 -0.65 10.50 10.88
CA ALA A 585 -0.70 9.51 11.95
C ALA A 585 0.71 9.21 12.46
N GLU A 586 0.87 9.20 13.78
CA GLU A 586 2.16 9.13 14.48
C GLU A 586 3.07 10.36 14.29
N GLY A 587 2.62 11.43 13.63
CA GLY A 587 3.43 12.63 13.36
C GLY A 587 4.45 12.42 12.24
N TRP A 588 5.56 13.14 12.32
CA TRP A 588 6.71 13.07 11.40
C TRP A 588 7.95 12.55 12.12
N LYS A 589 7.86 11.32 12.64
CA LYS A 589 8.96 10.70 13.37
C LYS A 589 10.20 10.53 12.50
N GLU A 590 11.34 10.58 13.15
CA GLU A 590 12.59 10.14 12.56
C GLU A 590 12.53 8.63 12.34
N VAL A 591 12.71 8.21 11.09
CA VAL A 591 12.79 6.79 10.71
C VAL A 591 14.14 6.62 10.06
N ASP A 592 14.94 5.71 10.60
CA ASP A 592 16.24 5.34 10.05
C ASP A 592 16.15 4.07 9.23
N PHE A 593 16.94 4.05 8.15
CA PHE A 593 16.82 3.15 7.03
C PHE A 593 18.18 2.63 6.55
#